data_AF-I8T599-F1
#
_entry.id   AF-I8T599-F1
#
_cell.length_a   1.000
_cell.length_b   1.000
_cell.length_c   1.000
_cell.angle_alpha   90.00
_cell.angle_beta   90.00
_cell.angle_gamma   90.00
#
_symmetry.space_group_name_H-M   'P 1'
#
loop_
_entity.id
_entity.type
_entity.pdbx_description
1 polymer ?
#
loop_
_entity_poly.entity_id
_entity_poly.type
_entity_poly.pdbx_seq_one_letter_code
_entity_poly.pdbx_strand_id
1 'polypeptide(L)'
;MRFALPSAALALALLLSACAPQLYKRSTVTLDSREDDALTTHYGELDGCLLKHQLPVEYTLRRPRYTLVLRPIPAMQDARPRIEIRLQADASVRLTVTSVEQSPEPLYAESGARYVVDTGDLRDRTLALSLTRSGEVLGTERFGVDESSCRVLSP
;
A
#
# COMPACT_ATOMS: atom_id res chain seq x y z
N MET A 1 56.26 -24.94 14.45
CA MET A 1 55.33 -25.11 13.32
C MET A 1 54.46 -23.86 13.22
N ARG A 2 54.63 -23.06 12.16
CA ARG A 2 53.79 -21.87 11.93
C ARG A 2 52.67 -22.28 10.96
N PHE A 3 51.44 -22.31 11.45
CA PHE A 3 50.24 -22.54 10.64
C PHE A 3 50.05 -21.32 9.73
N ALA A 4 50.45 -21.44 8.47
CA ALA A 4 50.12 -20.49 7.43
C ALA A 4 48.83 -20.97 6.73
N LEU A 5 47.69 -20.39 7.10
CA LEU A 5 46.40 -20.53 6.44
C LEU A 5 45.58 -19.28 6.83
N PRO A 6 44.75 -18.68 5.95
CA PRO A 6 44.85 -18.64 4.49
C PRO A 6 44.39 -17.26 3.95
N SER A 7 45.29 -16.45 3.38
CA SER A 7 44.89 -15.28 2.59
C SER A 7 43.96 -15.65 1.42
N ALA A 8 44.06 -16.89 0.92
CA ALA A 8 43.14 -17.45 -0.06
C ALA A 8 41.70 -17.63 0.46
N ALA A 9 41.47 -17.98 1.73
CA ALA A 9 40.11 -18.13 2.26
C ALA A 9 39.45 -16.78 2.57
N LEU A 10 40.25 -15.78 2.95
CA LEU A 10 39.80 -14.39 3.08
C LEU A 10 39.39 -13.81 1.72
N ALA A 11 40.17 -14.07 0.66
CA ALA A 11 39.82 -13.70 -0.71
C ALA A 11 38.57 -14.44 -1.22
N LEU A 12 38.43 -15.74 -0.90
CA LEU A 12 37.24 -16.53 -1.27
C LEU A 12 35.98 -16.03 -0.55
N ALA A 13 36.07 -15.67 0.74
CA ALA A 13 34.97 -15.10 1.51
C ALA A 13 34.53 -13.73 0.97
N LEU A 14 35.48 -12.90 0.52
CA LEU A 14 35.19 -11.62 -0.14
C LEU A 14 34.51 -11.82 -1.51
N LEU A 15 34.96 -12.78 -2.31
CA LEU A 15 34.32 -13.12 -3.59
C LEU A 15 32.91 -13.70 -3.42
N LEU A 16 32.67 -14.50 -2.37
CA LEU A 16 31.34 -15.03 -2.05
C LEU A 16 30.37 -13.93 -1.57
N SER A 17 30.88 -12.88 -0.91
CA SER A 17 30.06 -11.73 -0.52
C SER A 17 29.61 -10.86 -1.71
N ALA A 18 30.34 -10.89 -2.83
CA ALA A 18 29.97 -10.17 -4.05
C ALA A 18 28.78 -10.82 -4.80
N CYS A 19 28.47 -12.08 -4.49
CA CYS A 19 27.31 -12.81 -5.02
C CYS A 19 26.23 -13.07 -3.96
N ALA A 20 26.33 -12.46 -2.77
CA ALA A 20 25.25 -12.54 -1.80
C ALA A 20 24.04 -11.78 -2.34
N PRO A 21 22.86 -12.41 -2.48
CA PRO A 21 21.68 -11.72 -2.97
C PRO A 21 21.36 -10.55 -2.04
N GLN A 22 21.30 -9.35 -2.60
CA GLN A 22 20.92 -8.16 -1.85
C GLN A 22 19.46 -8.30 -1.42
N LEU A 23 19.23 -8.32 -0.10
CA LEU A 23 17.88 -8.37 0.45
C LEU A 23 17.31 -6.95 0.48
N TYR A 24 16.28 -6.70 -0.31
CA TYR A 24 15.55 -5.44 -0.28
C TYR A 24 14.39 -5.51 0.71
N LYS A 25 14.07 -4.37 1.33
CA LYS A 25 12.85 -4.22 2.12
C LYS A 25 11.71 -3.80 1.20
N ARG A 26 10.60 -4.52 1.24
CA ARG A 26 9.34 -4.14 0.59
C ARG A 26 8.31 -3.85 1.66
N SER A 27 7.70 -2.67 1.61
CA SER A 27 6.67 -2.23 2.55
C SER A 27 5.32 -2.17 1.82
N THR A 28 4.27 -2.60 2.50
CA THR A 28 2.88 -2.57 2.00
C THR A 28 1.95 -2.20 3.14
N VAL A 29 0.67 -1.99 2.84
CA VAL A 29 -0.36 -1.71 3.84
C VAL A 29 -1.53 -2.67 3.74
N THR A 30 -2.10 -2.96 4.89
CA THR A 30 -3.42 -3.59 5.01
C THR A 30 -4.42 -2.60 5.56
N LEU A 31 -5.65 -2.70 5.05
CA LEU A 31 -6.77 -1.85 5.45
C LEU A 31 -7.75 -2.69 6.25
N ASP A 32 -8.17 -2.17 7.39
CA ASP A 32 -9.20 -2.78 8.23
C ASP A 32 -10.38 -1.82 8.33
N SER A 33 -11.60 -2.34 8.19
CA SER A 33 -12.83 -1.58 8.40
C SER A 33 -13.51 -2.11 9.64
N ARG A 34 -13.69 -1.25 10.64
CA ARG A 34 -14.35 -1.62 11.91
C ARG A 34 -15.83 -1.97 11.75
N GLU A 35 -16.40 -1.58 10.63
CA GLU A 35 -17.78 -1.78 10.25
C GLU A 35 -17.77 -2.44 8.87
N ASP A 36 -18.57 -3.50 8.69
CA ASP A 36 -19.06 -4.03 7.41
C ASP A 36 -18.46 -5.29 6.78
N ASP A 37 -19.37 -6.24 6.62
CA ASP A 37 -19.37 -7.37 5.68
C ASP A 37 -19.33 -6.92 4.19
N ALA A 38 -19.48 -5.63 3.91
CA ALA A 38 -19.51 -5.06 2.56
C ALA A 38 -18.11 -4.77 1.98
N LEU A 39 -17.06 -4.81 2.79
CA LEU A 39 -15.68 -4.66 2.33
C LEU A 39 -15.17 -6.00 1.77
N THR A 40 -15.13 -6.11 0.45
CA THR A 40 -14.54 -7.29 -0.21
C THR A 40 -13.03 -7.08 -0.37
N THR A 41 -12.22 -8.04 0.09
CA THR A 41 -10.76 -8.01 -0.08
C THR A 41 -10.32 -8.99 -1.15
N HIS A 42 -9.56 -8.52 -2.13
CA HIS A 42 -8.90 -9.36 -3.11
C HIS A 42 -7.40 -9.51 -2.77
N TYR A 43 -6.96 -10.76 -2.73
CA TYR A 43 -5.57 -11.12 -2.43
C TYR A 43 -4.85 -11.48 -3.72
N GLY A 44 -3.66 -10.92 -3.89
CA GLY A 44 -2.76 -11.23 -4.98
C GLY A 44 -1.47 -11.85 -4.45
N GLU A 45 -0.71 -12.45 -5.37
CA GLU A 45 0.64 -12.90 -5.06
C GLU A 45 1.56 -11.70 -4.85
N LEU A 46 2.39 -11.77 -3.80
CA LEU A 46 3.45 -10.80 -3.61
C LEU A 46 4.78 -11.44 -4.00
N ASP A 47 5.10 -11.34 -5.29
CA ASP A 47 6.33 -11.89 -5.83
C ASP A 47 7.56 -11.46 -5.02
N GLY A 48 8.37 -12.45 -4.66
CA GLY A 48 9.67 -12.25 -4.04
C GLY A 48 9.69 -12.13 -2.51
N CYS A 49 8.55 -12.04 -1.79
CA CYS A 49 8.58 -12.01 -0.33
C CYS A 49 8.77 -13.39 0.29
N LEU A 50 9.92 -13.59 0.95
CA LEU A 50 10.39 -14.89 1.46
C LEU A 50 9.42 -15.61 2.42
N LEU A 51 8.47 -14.89 3.04
CA LEU A 51 7.58 -15.41 4.09
C LEU A 51 6.10 -15.02 3.89
N LYS A 52 5.75 -14.32 2.81
CA LYS A 52 4.37 -13.86 2.54
C LYS A 52 3.99 -14.19 1.10
N HIS A 53 3.14 -15.19 0.91
CA HIS A 53 2.69 -15.62 -0.42
C HIS A 53 1.51 -14.80 -0.94
N GLN A 54 0.64 -14.31 -0.05
CA GLN A 54 -0.54 -13.55 -0.44
C GLN A 54 -0.68 -12.31 0.42
N LEU A 55 -1.00 -11.20 -0.24
CA LEU A 55 -1.30 -9.92 0.41
C LEU A 55 -2.52 -9.29 -0.25
N PRO A 56 -3.31 -8.51 0.50
CA PRO A 56 -4.36 -7.70 -0.08
C PRO A 56 -3.78 -6.74 -1.13
N VAL A 57 -4.29 -6.83 -2.35
CA VAL A 57 -3.90 -5.94 -3.46
C VAL A 57 -5.02 -4.98 -3.84
N GLU A 58 -6.24 -5.27 -3.42
CA GLU A 58 -7.41 -4.45 -3.68
C GLU A 58 -8.49 -4.69 -2.61
N TYR A 59 -9.13 -3.61 -2.19
CA TYR A 59 -10.29 -3.62 -1.32
C TYR A 59 -11.42 -2.90 -2.04
N THR A 60 -12.59 -3.52 -2.11
CA THR A 60 -13.78 -2.94 -2.74
C THR A 60 -14.86 -2.75 -1.69
N LEU A 61 -15.27 -1.50 -1.48
CA LEU A 61 -16.43 -1.14 -0.66
C LEU A 61 -17.57 -0.72 -1.58
N ARG A 62 -18.66 -1.48 -1.57
CA ARG A 62 -19.87 -1.18 -2.35
C ARG A 62 -20.93 -0.57 -1.46
N ARG A 63 -21.36 0.64 -1.79
CA ARG A 63 -22.50 1.32 -1.17
C ARG A 63 -23.60 1.54 -2.23
N PRO A 64 -24.85 1.80 -1.82
CA PRO A 64 -25.94 2.02 -2.79
C PRO A 64 -25.68 3.17 -3.78
N ARG A 65 -24.89 4.18 -3.41
CA ARG A 65 -24.67 5.40 -4.20
C ARG A 65 -23.26 5.56 -4.78
N TYR A 66 -22.32 4.69 -4.42
CA TYR A 66 -20.93 4.75 -4.89
C TYR A 66 -20.21 3.43 -4.63
N THR A 67 -19.13 3.21 -5.35
CA THR A 67 -18.15 2.16 -5.06
C THR A 67 -16.78 2.79 -4.87
N LEU A 68 -16.10 2.41 -3.79
CA LEU A 68 -14.70 2.74 -3.56
C LEU A 68 -13.85 1.50 -3.82
N VAL A 69 -12.81 1.66 -4.63
CA VAL A 69 -11.78 0.64 -4.80
C VAL A 69 -10.48 1.21 -4.25
N LEU A 70 -9.93 0.58 -3.21
CA LEU A 70 -8.69 0.97 -2.55
C LEU A 70 -7.59 -0.04 -2.90
N ARG A 71 -6.49 0.44 -3.49
CA ARG A 71 -5.37 -0.40 -3.92
C ARG A 71 -4.10 0.01 -3.20
N PRO A 72 -3.56 -0.85 -2.30
CA PRO A 72 -2.23 -0.66 -1.77
C PRO A 72 -1.19 -0.68 -2.89
N ILE A 73 -0.39 0.37 -2.97
CA ILE A 73 0.80 0.45 -3.82
C ILE A 73 2.00 0.18 -2.91
N PRO A 74 2.65 -0.99 -3.06
CA PRO A 74 3.81 -1.32 -2.25
C PRO A 74 4.98 -0.39 -2.60
N ALA A 75 5.86 -0.19 -1.63
CA ALA A 75 7.06 0.60 -1.77
C ALA A 75 8.30 -0.24 -1.51
N MET A 76 9.40 0.17 -2.14
CA MET A 76 10.71 -0.47 -2.01
C MET A 76 11.65 0.40 -1.18
N GLN A 77 12.46 -0.25 -0.36
CA GLN A 77 13.47 0.36 0.50
C GLN A 77 12.87 1.43 1.43
N ASP A 78 13.35 2.67 1.34
CA ASP A 78 12.99 3.79 2.22
C ASP A 78 11.75 4.55 1.74
N ALA A 79 11.17 4.19 0.59
CA ALA A 79 9.93 4.78 0.12
C ALA A 79 8.75 4.33 0.99
N ARG A 80 7.76 5.22 1.14
CA ARG A 80 6.52 4.93 1.85
C ARG A 80 5.52 4.26 0.92
N PRO A 81 4.79 3.23 1.40
CA PRO A 81 3.68 2.67 0.64
C PRO A 81 2.60 3.74 0.43
N ARG A 82 1.78 3.53 -0.59
CA ARG A 82 0.73 4.48 -0.97
C ARG A 82 -0.60 3.76 -1.10
N ILE A 83 -1.69 4.50 -1.07
CA ILE A 83 -3.03 3.96 -1.29
C ILE A 83 -3.62 4.71 -2.49
N GLU A 84 -3.88 3.99 -3.57
CA GLU A 84 -4.69 4.48 -4.68
C GLU A 84 -6.17 4.29 -4.32
N ILE A 85 -6.95 5.35 -4.44
CA ILE A 85 -8.40 5.33 -4.21
C ILE A 85 -9.08 5.65 -5.53
N ARG A 86 -9.90 4.73 -6.02
CA ARG A 86 -10.74 4.96 -7.21
C ARG A 86 -12.18 5.11 -6.75
N LEU A 87 -12.76 6.25 -7.09
CA LEU A 87 -14.17 6.53 -6.88
C LEU A 87 -14.95 6.21 -8.16
N GLN A 88 -15.89 5.28 -8.06
CA GLN A 88 -16.90 5.00 -9.08
C GLN A 88 -18.26 5.49 -8.57
N ALA A 89 -18.72 6.62 -9.10
CA ALA A 89 -19.99 7.25 -8.74
C ALA A 89 -20.46 8.17 -9.87
N ASP A 90 -21.68 8.70 -9.75
CA ASP A 90 -22.16 9.76 -10.65
C ASP A 90 -21.21 10.96 -10.66
N ALA A 91 -21.10 11.66 -11.79
CA ALA A 91 -20.14 12.77 -12.00
C ALA A 91 -20.29 13.95 -11.01
N SER A 92 -21.40 14.05 -10.29
CA SER A 92 -21.66 15.08 -9.28
C SER A 92 -21.08 14.74 -7.90
N VAL A 93 -20.59 13.52 -7.69
CA VAL A 93 -20.03 13.08 -6.42
C VAL A 93 -18.57 13.48 -6.31
N ARG A 94 -18.19 14.07 -5.18
CA ARG A 94 -16.82 14.46 -4.85
C ARG A 94 -16.32 13.68 -3.64
N LEU A 95 -15.08 13.21 -3.70
CA LEU A 95 -14.37 12.60 -2.58
C LEU A 95 -13.45 13.63 -1.91
N THR A 96 -13.41 13.62 -0.59
CA THR A 96 -12.45 14.34 0.23
C THR A 96 -11.76 13.37 1.18
N VAL A 97 -10.43 13.37 1.20
CA VAL A 97 -9.63 12.58 2.15
C VAL A 97 -9.42 13.46 3.38
N THR A 98 -10.18 13.18 4.43
CA THR A 98 -10.26 13.99 5.67
C THR A 98 -9.17 13.64 6.69
N SER A 99 -8.45 12.53 6.49
CA SER A 99 -7.35 12.11 7.36
C SER A 99 -6.00 12.76 7.05
N VAL A 100 -5.93 13.63 6.04
CA VAL A 100 -4.74 14.39 5.65
C VAL A 100 -5.05 15.89 5.69
N GLU A 101 -4.04 16.74 5.82
CA GLU A 101 -4.23 18.19 5.92
C GLU A 101 -4.78 18.79 4.62
N GLN A 102 -4.18 18.42 3.49
CA GLN A 102 -4.66 18.78 2.16
C GLN A 102 -5.07 17.52 1.43
N SER A 103 -6.36 17.41 1.07
CA SER A 103 -6.82 16.30 0.24
C SER A 103 -6.07 16.26 -1.09
N PRO A 104 -5.62 15.08 -1.55
CA PRO A 104 -5.00 14.94 -2.85
C PRO A 104 -5.96 15.36 -3.97
N GLU A 105 -5.41 15.91 -5.03
CA GLU A 105 -6.19 16.32 -6.20
C GLU A 105 -6.68 15.09 -6.98
N PRO A 106 -7.91 15.13 -7.52
CA PRO A 106 -8.40 14.07 -8.38
C PRO A 106 -7.62 14.00 -9.69
N LEU A 107 -7.07 12.83 -9.97
CA LEU A 107 -6.61 12.44 -11.30
C LEU A 107 -7.80 11.84 -12.05
N TYR A 108 -8.41 12.63 -12.94
CA TYR A 108 -9.54 12.16 -13.74
C TYR A 108 -9.11 11.04 -14.69
N ALA A 109 -9.84 9.93 -14.65
CA ALA A 109 -9.66 8.78 -15.54
C ALA A 109 -10.99 8.48 -16.24
N GLU A 110 -10.98 7.71 -17.33
CA GLU A 110 -12.20 7.41 -18.11
C GLU A 110 -13.36 6.83 -17.27
N SER A 111 -13.05 6.18 -16.14
CA SER A 111 -14.03 5.53 -15.25
C SER A 111 -14.32 6.27 -13.94
N GLY A 112 -14.03 7.57 -13.82
CA GLY A 112 -14.28 8.38 -12.61
C GLY A 112 -13.08 9.17 -12.13
N ALA A 113 -12.86 9.20 -10.81
CA ALA A 113 -11.75 9.94 -10.20
C ALA A 113 -10.80 9.00 -9.46
N ARG A 114 -9.49 9.25 -9.61
CA ARG A 114 -8.43 8.56 -8.88
C ARG A 114 -7.72 9.52 -7.95
N TYR A 115 -7.42 9.05 -6.74
CA TYR A 115 -6.66 9.77 -5.74
C TYR A 115 -5.50 8.89 -5.29
N VAL A 116 -4.38 9.49 -4.92
CA VAL A 116 -3.23 8.77 -4.34
C VAL A 116 -2.89 9.43 -3.01
N VAL A 117 -2.80 8.63 -1.97
CA VAL A 117 -2.47 9.08 -0.61
C VAL A 117 -1.19 8.39 -0.18
N ASP A 118 -0.19 9.16 0.22
CA ASP A 118 1.01 8.64 0.87
C ASP A 118 0.68 8.28 2.32
N THR A 119 1.04 7.07 2.77
CA THR A 119 0.64 6.59 4.11
C THR A 119 1.31 7.36 5.24
N GLY A 120 2.44 8.03 4.94
CA GLY A 120 3.14 8.92 5.88
C GLY A 120 2.36 10.18 6.25
N ASP A 121 1.39 10.59 5.42
CA ASP A 121 0.60 11.81 5.65
C ASP A 121 -0.66 11.55 6.48
N LEU A 122 -0.97 10.28 6.76
CA LEU A 122 -2.17 9.88 7.48
C LEU A 122 -2.08 10.21 8.97
N ARG A 123 -3.10 10.92 9.47
CA ARG A 123 -3.30 11.12 10.92
C ARG A 123 -3.72 9.82 11.58
N ASP A 124 -3.07 9.47 12.68
CA ASP A 124 -3.41 8.33 13.53
C ASP A 124 -3.54 7.00 12.78
N ARG A 125 -2.76 6.81 11.71
CA ARG A 125 -2.80 5.62 10.82
C ARG A 125 -4.21 5.27 10.35
N THR A 126 -5.04 6.29 10.12
CA THR A 126 -6.42 6.12 9.70
C THR A 126 -6.62 6.78 8.35
N LEU A 127 -7.22 6.07 7.40
CA LEU A 127 -7.72 6.66 6.17
C LEU A 127 -9.18 7.02 6.36
N ALA A 128 -9.49 8.32 6.42
CA ALA A 128 -10.84 8.82 6.60
C ALA A 128 -11.32 9.56 5.35
N LEU A 129 -12.45 9.15 4.79
CA LEU A 129 -12.99 9.63 3.54
C LEU A 129 -14.38 10.21 3.75
N SER A 130 -14.68 11.32 3.08
CA SER A 130 -16.03 11.89 3.01
C SER A 130 -16.46 12.05 1.56
N LEU A 131 -17.64 11.54 1.22
CA LEU A 131 -18.23 11.65 -0.11
C LEU A 131 -19.39 12.63 -0.05
N THR A 132 -19.39 13.60 -0.96
CA THR A 132 -20.44 14.64 -1.02
C THR A 132 -21.03 14.76 -2.41
N ARG A 133 -22.31 15.15 -2.49
CA ARG A 133 -23.01 15.51 -3.73
C ARG A 133 -23.78 16.81 -3.49
N SER A 134 -23.44 17.85 -4.25
CA SER A 134 -24.10 19.16 -4.12
C SER A 134 -24.15 19.71 -2.68
N GLY A 135 -23.15 19.38 -1.86
CA GLY A 135 -23.06 19.78 -0.44
C GLY A 135 -23.69 18.80 0.56
N GLU A 136 -24.44 17.80 0.12
CA GLU A 136 -24.95 16.72 0.99
C GLU A 136 -23.87 15.65 1.18
N VAL A 137 -23.67 15.18 2.43
CA VAL A 137 -22.80 14.05 2.73
C VAL A 137 -23.51 12.76 2.36
N LEU A 138 -22.96 12.04 1.36
CA LEU A 138 -23.46 10.74 0.92
C LEU A 138 -22.94 9.59 1.78
N GLY A 139 -21.77 9.75 2.37
CA GLY A 139 -21.15 8.73 3.21
C GLY A 139 -19.82 9.20 3.80
N THR A 140 -19.45 8.59 4.91
CA THR A 140 -18.15 8.78 5.57
C THR A 140 -17.59 7.41 5.86
N GLU A 141 -16.36 7.17 5.40
CA GLU A 141 -15.71 5.86 5.54
C GLU A 141 -14.42 6.03 6.32
N ARG A 142 -14.11 5.06 7.19
CA ARG A 142 -12.89 5.06 7.99
C ARG A 142 -12.24 3.69 7.95
N PHE A 143 -10.98 3.66 7.53
CA PHE A 143 -10.17 2.46 7.49
C PHE A 143 -8.97 2.62 8.42
N GLY A 144 -8.73 1.63 9.28
CA GLY A 144 -7.46 1.47 9.96
C GLY A 144 -6.39 1.05 8.94
N VAL A 145 -5.21 1.64 9.03
CA VAL A 145 -4.09 1.34 8.13
C VAL A 145 -2.97 0.71 8.94
N ASP A 146 -2.62 -0.54 8.62
CA ASP A 146 -1.48 -1.22 9.20
C ASP A 146 -0.37 -1.41 8.17
N GLU A 147 0.82 -0.89 8.47
CA GLU A 147 1.98 -1.05 7.59
C GLU A 147 2.73 -2.32 7.95
N SER A 148 2.99 -3.16 6.94
CA SER A 148 3.82 -4.34 7.11
C SER A 148 4.96 -4.36 6.10
N SER A 149 6.05 -5.01 6.46
CA SER A 149 7.20 -5.13 5.57
C SER A 149 7.72 -6.56 5.49
N CYS A 150 8.30 -6.92 4.35
CA CYS A 150 9.00 -8.18 4.15
C CYS A 150 10.30 -7.97 3.37
N ARG A 151 11.18 -8.98 3.41
CA ARG A 151 12.44 -8.99 2.65
C ARG A 151 12.22 -9.69 1.31
N VAL A 152 12.77 -9.13 0.23
CA VAL A 152 12.73 -9.69 -1.12
C VAL A 152 14.14 -9.89 -1.68
N LEU A 153 14.32 -10.94 -2.48
CA LEU A 153 15.61 -11.33 -3.07
C LEU A 153 16.00 -10.53 -4.33
N SER A 154 15.03 -9.84 -4.95
CA SER A 154 15.23 -8.99 -6.14
C SER A 154 14.16 -7.89 -6.12
N PRO A 155 14.48 -6.66 -6.59
CA PRO A 155 13.51 -5.58 -6.74
C PRO A 155 12.61 -5.78 -7.96
#